data_AF-A0A9K3DC23-F1
#
_entry.id   AF-A0A9K3DC23-F1
#
_cell.length_a   1.000
_cell.length_b   1.000
_cell.length_c   1.000
_cell.angle_alpha   90.00
_cell.angle_beta   90.00
_cell.angle_gamma   90.00
#
_symmetry.space_group_name_H-M   'P 1'
#
loop_
_entity.id
_entity.type
_entity.pdbx_description
1 polymer ?
#
loop_
_entity_poly.entity_id
_entity_poly.type
_entity_poly.pdbx_seq_one_letter_code
_entity_poly.pdbx_strand_id
1 'polypeptide(L)'
;MSARYQQELQRTNHVTPTSYLELIATLKTLLAQQYKEVVGNKRRFEIGLDKLLTTAEKVKDMEVELVELQPHLIKTSEQVAVMMVQIEKDKAEADATAKVVQAEEAAASKKGKECQEIADDAERDLAEALPALASAVKSLQSLNVGDLTEMGRYANPPVAVKMVVEAVCIFFEIKPKREADPDKPGKSIDNYWEPA
;
A
#
# COMPACT_ATOMS: atom_id res chain seq x y z
N MET A 1 -27.19 51.04 -90.53
CA MET A 1 -25.78 51.06 -90.11
C MET A 1 -24.83 51.08 -91.30
N SER A 2 -24.98 50.17 -92.27
CA SER A 2 -24.11 50.06 -93.46
C SER A 2 -24.06 51.32 -94.35
N ALA A 3 -25.22 51.95 -94.61
CA ALA A 3 -25.28 53.18 -95.40
C ALA A 3 -24.50 54.35 -94.75
N ARG A 4 -24.55 54.44 -93.42
CA ARG A 4 -23.82 55.45 -92.63
C ARG A 4 -22.31 55.17 -92.62
N TYR A 5 -21.91 53.91 -92.47
CA TYR A 5 -20.51 53.48 -92.52
C TYR A 5 -19.85 53.80 -93.87
N GLN A 6 -20.59 53.63 -94.96
CA GLN A 6 -20.12 53.97 -96.31
C GLN A 6 -20.00 55.48 -96.53
N GLN A 7 -20.90 56.28 -95.96
CA GLN A 7 -20.84 57.75 -96.06
C GLN A 7 -19.66 58.35 -95.27
N GLU A 8 -19.38 57.84 -94.07
CA GLU A 8 -18.37 58.43 -93.18
C GLU A 8 -16.95 57.93 -93.46
N LEU A 9 -16.77 56.66 -93.81
CA LEU A 9 -15.45 56.02 -93.92
C LEU A 9 -15.11 55.55 -95.35
N GLN A 10 -16.02 55.74 -96.31
CA GLN A 10 -15.92 55.23 -97.69
C GLN A 10 -15.61 53.73 -97.79
N ARG A 11 -15.96 52.96 -96.76
CA ARG A 11 -15.80 51.49 -96.73
C ARG A 11 -17.17 50.83 -96.81
N THR A 12 -17.28 49.78 -97.63
CA THR A 12 -18.49 48.97 -97.75
C THR A 12 -18.49 47.83 -96.74
N ASN A 13 -19.63 47.63 -96.08
CA ASN A 13 -19.92 46.40 -95.34
C ASN A 13 -21.27 45.83 -95.81
N HIS A 14 -21.43 44.52 -95.69
CA HIS A 14 -22.66 43.84 -96.09
C HIS A 14 -23.29 43.19 -94.88
N VAL A 15 -24.54 43.57 -94.60
CA VAL A 15 -25.37 42.87 -93.61
C VAL A 15 -26.19 41.85 -94.37
N THR A 16 -25.82 40.59 -94.22
CA THR A 16 -26.52 39.45 -94.83
C THR A 16 -27.36 38.71 -93.78
N PRO A 17 -28.44 38.02 -94.18
CA PRO A 17 -29.18 37.14 -93.27
C PRO A 17 -28.26 36.13 -92.56
N THR A 18 -27.20 35.67 -93.22
CA THR A 18 -26.18 34.77 -92.65
C THR A 18 -25.46 35.40 -91.46
N SER A 19 -25.04 36.67 -91.56
CA SER A 19 -24.42 37.42 -90.44
C SER A 19 -25.37 37.56 -89.24
N TYR A 20 -26.68 37.70 -89.49
CA TYR A 20 -27.68 37.74 -88.41
C TYR A 20 -27.87 36.37 -87.73
N LEU A 21 -27.84 35.27 -88.49
CA LEU A 21 -27.89 33.92 -87.93
C LEU A 21 -26.64 33.58 -87.10
N GLU A 22 -25.45 34.00 -87.54
CA GLU A 22 -24.20 33.90 -86.77
C GLU A 22 -24.27 34.70 -85.47
N LEU A 23 -24.84 35.91 -85.50
CA LEU A 23 -25.08 36.70 -84.29
C LEU A 23 -26.01 35.97 -83.30
N ILE A 24 -27.09 35.35 -83.78
CA ILE A 24 -27.99 34.56 -82.91
C ILE A 24 -27.25 33.35 -82.32
N ALA A 25 -26.43 32.66 -83.12
CA ALA A 25 -25.67 31.51 -82.65
C ALA A 25 -24.67 31.91 -81.55
N THR A 26 -23.89 32.97 -81.76
CA THR A 26 -22.94 33.50 -80.78
C THR A 26 -23.62 34.02 -79.52
N LEU A 27 -24.79 34.68 -79.65
CA LEU A 27 -25.59 35.11 -78.52
C LEU A 27 -26.06 33.91 -77.68
N LYS A 28 -26.55 32.84 -78.32
CA LYS A 28 -26.95 31.60 -77.63
C LYS A 28 -25.78 30.99 -76.84
N THR A 29 -24.59 30.93 -77.43
CA THR A 29 -23.41 30.39 -76.75
C THR A 29 -22.97 31.24 -75.57
N LEU A 30 -22.94 32.57 -75.74
CA LEU A 30 -22.54 33.50 -74.69
C LEU A 30 -23.55 33.48 -73.52
N LEU A 31 -24.84 33.45 -73.83
CA LEU A 31 -25.90 33.38 -72.83
C LEU A 31 -25.81 32.08 -72.02
N ALA A 32 -25.56 30.94 -72.68
CA ALA A 32 -25.35 29.67 -72.00
C ALA A 32 -24.13 29.70 -71.07
N GLN A 33 -23.03 30.33 -71.49
CA GLN A 33 -21.83 30.52 -70.66
C GLN A 33 -22.13 31.40 -69.45
N GLN A 34 -22.71 32.59 -69.65
CA GLN A 34 -23.02 33.50 -68.55
C GLN A 34 -24.03 32.90 -67.57
N TYR A 35 -25.03 32.17 -68.07
CA TYR A 35 -25.99 31.50 -67.22
C TYR A 35 -25.31 30.44 -66.33
N LYS A 36 -24.39 29.65 -66.90
CA LYS A 36 -23.62 28.65 -66.14
C LYS A 36 -22.74 29.30 -65.08
N GLU A 37 -22.10 30.42 -65.39
CA GLU A 37 -21.31 31.18 -64.41
C GLU A 37 -22.17 31.73 -63.27
N VAL A 38 -23.30 32.36 -63.59
CA VAL A 38 -24.22 32.94 -62.59
C VAL A 38 -24.78 31.85 -61.69
N VAL A 39 -25.24 30.72 -62.25
CA VAL A 39 -25.74 29.58 -61.47
C VAL A 39 -24.64 28.97 -60.61
N GLY A 40 -23.41 28.85 -61.16
CA GLY A 40 -22.25 28.38 -60.40
C GLY A 40 -21.93 29.28 -59.21
N ASN A 41 -21.91 30.59 -59.40
CA ASN A 41 -21.68 31.57 -58.34
C ASN A 41 -22.80 31.57 -57.30
N LYS A 42 -24.06 31.53 -57.74
CA LYS A 42 -25.22 31.40 -56.84
C LYS A 42 -25.07 30.17 -55.94
N ARG A 43 -24.78 29.00 -56.51
CA ARG A 43 -24.58 27.76 -55.75
C ARG A 43 -23.44 27.88 -54.74
N ARG A 44 -22.32 28.53 -55.11
CA ARG A 44 -21.20 28.77 -54.18
C ARG A 44 -21.61 29.65 -53.01
N PHE A 45 -22.38 30.71 -53.25
CA PHE A 45 -22.89 31.57 -52.17
C PHE A 45 -23.90 30.86 -51.29
N GLU A 46 -24.81 30.07 -51.86
CA GLU A 46 -25.78 29.27 -51.08
C GLU A 46 -25.05 28.29 -50.14
N ILE A 47 -24.06 27.55 -50.66
CA ILE A 47 -23.26 26.63 -49.84
C ILE A 47 -22.45 27.40 -48.78
N GLY A 48 -21.84 28.52 -49.15
CA GLY A 48 -21.07 29.34 -48.21
C GLY A 48 -21.94 29.88 -47.08
N LEU A 49 -23.14 30.36 -47.40
CA LEU A 49 -24.08 30.88 -46.41
C LEU A 49 -24.56 29.76 -45.47
N ASP A 50 -24.91 28.60 -46.00
CA ASP A 50 -25.31 27.44 -45.20
C ASP A 50 -24.20 27.01 -44.22
N LYS A 51 -22.94 27.01 -44.66
CA LYS A 51 -21.79 26.75 -43.79
C LYS A 51 -21.61 27.80 -42.71
N LEU A 52 -21.81 29.08 -43.03
CA LEU A 52 -21.73 30.15 -42.03
C LEU A 52 -22.83 30.04 -40.98
N LEU A 53 -24.06 29.77 -41.39
CA LEU A 53 -25.21 29.60 -40.48
C LEU A 53 -25.01 28.41 -39.54
N THR A 54 -24.69 27.24 -40.10
CA THR A 54 -24.42 26.03 -39.30
C THR A 54 -23.24 26.19 -38.35
N THR A 55 -22.22 26.95 -38.73
CA THR A 55 -21.08 27.24 -37.84
C THR A 55 -21.48 28.22 -36.74
N ALA A 56 -22.28 29.24 -37.06
CA ALA A 56 -22.78 30.20 -36.08
C ALA A 56 -23.65 29.52 -35.01
N GLU A 57 -24.50 28.57 -35.41
CA GLU A 57 -25.29 27.75 -34.47
C GLU A 57 -24.38 26.94 -33.54
N LYS A 58 -23.37 26.24 -34.07
CA LYS A 58 -22.41 25.48 -33.25
C LYS A 58 -21.62 26.34 -32.27
N VAL A 59 -21.19 27.53 -32.71
CA VAL A 59 -20.47 28.47 -31.83
C VAL A 59 -21.38 28.93 -30.69
N LYS A 60 -22.65 29.20 -30.99
CA LYS A 60 -23.64 29.56 -29.97
C LYS A 60 -23.86 28.44 -28.95
N ASP A 61 -23.94 27.18 -29.41
CA ASP A 61 -24.08 26.04 -28.50
C ASP A 61 -22.84 25.89 -27.60
N MET A 62 -21.64 26.03 -28.17
CA MET A 62 -20.39 26.04 -27.39
C MET A 62 -20.32 27.19 -26.38
N GLU A 63 -20.82 28.38 -26.71
CA GLU A 63 -20.89 29.51 -25.79
C GLU A 63 -21.78 29.19 -24.58
N VAL A 64 -22.91 28.52 -24.78
CA VAL A 64 -23.78 28.08 -23.69
C VAL A 64 -23.07 27.04 -22.83
N GLU A 65 -22.45 26.02 -23.43
CA GLU A 65 -21.70 24.99 -22.70
C GLU A 65 -20.57 25.60 -21.83
N LEU A 66 -19.86 26.61 -22.34
CA LEU A 66 -18.81 27.31 -21.58
C LEU A 66 -19.37 28.04 -20.36
N VAL A 67 -20.51 28.73 -20.52
CA VAL A 67 -21.18 29.43 -19.41
C VAL A 67 -21.66 28.44 -18.36
N GLU A 68 -22.15 27.27 -18.77
CA GLU A 68 -22.56 26.19 -17.86
C GLU A 68 -21.36 25.55 -17.13
N LEU A 69 -20.24 25.33 -17.81
CA LEU A 69 -19.03 24.75 -17.19
C LEU A 69 -18.34 25.68 -16.19
N GLN A 70 -18.42 26.99 -16.41
CA GLN A 70 -17.74 27.99 -15.57
C GLN A 70 -18.04 27.85 -14.06
N PRO A 71 -19.30 27.75 -13.60
CA PRO A 71 -19.58 27.55 -12.17
C PRO A 71 -19.10 26.20 -11.64
N HIS A 72 -19.08 25.15 -12.47
CA HIS A 72 -18.52 23.85 -12.07
C HIS A 72 -17.01 23.95 -11.85
N LEU A 73 -16.29 24.68 -12.71
CA LEU A 73 -14.86 24.90 -12.56
C LEU A 73 -14.53 25.67 -11.27
N ILE A 74 -15.29 26.73 -10.96
CA ILE A 74 -15.10 27.51 -9.73
C ILE A 74 -15.32 26.63 -8.49
N LYS A 75 -16.44 25.90 -8.44
CA LYS A 75 -16.75 24.99 -7.32
C LYS A 75 -15.70 23.91 -7.13
N THR A 76 -15.25 23.28 -8.20
CA THR A 76 -14.22 22.23 -8.12
C THR A 76 -12.87 22.80 -7.72
N SER A 77 -12.50 24.00 -8.20
CA SER A 77 -11.29 24.70 -7.77
C SER A 77 -11.31 25.03 -6.28
N GLU A 78 -12.45 25.50 -5.75
CA GLU A 78 -12.63 25.77 -4.32
C GLU A 78 -12.52 24.48 -3.49
N GLN A 79 -13.15 23.39 -3.93
CA GLN A 79 -13.07 22.09 -3.28
C GLN A 79 -11.64 21.56 -3.24
N VAL A 80 -10.90 21.68 -4.34
CA VAL A 80 -9.48 21.28 -4.41
C VAL A 80 -8.65 22.11 -3.45
N ALA A 81 -8.87 23.44 -3.37
CA ALA A 81 -8.15 24.29 -2.43
C ALA A 81 -8.40 23.87 -0.97
N VAL A 82 -9.65 23.58 -0.59
CA VAL A 82 -9.99 23.10 0.76
C VAL A 82 -9.35 21.74 1.04
N MET A 83 -9.40 20.82 0.08
CA MET A 83 -8.80 19.49 0.22
C MET A 83 -7.28 19.55 0.38
N MET A 84 -6.60 20.46 -0.33
CA MET A 84 -5.15 20.65 -0.17
C MET A 84 -4.78 21.11 1.25
N VAL A 85 -5.56 22.03 1.83
CA VAL A 85 -5.35 22.45 3.24
C VAL A 85 -5.55 21.30 4.21
N GLN A 86 -6.56 20.45 4.00
CA GLN A 86 -6.77 19.26 4.82
C GLN A 86 -5.62 18.27 4.70
N ILE A 87 -5.13 18.00 3.48
CA ILE A 87 -3.99 17.12 3.24
C ILE A 87 -2.73 17.63 3.95
N GLU A 88 -2.46 18.93 3.91
CA GLU A 88 -1.31 19.52 4.61
C GLU A 88 -1.40 19.31 6.12
N LYS A 89 -2.60 19.47 6.69
CA LYS A 89 -2.85 19.23 8.11
C LYS A 89 -2.67 17.76 8.48
N ASP A 90 -3.32 16.86 7.72
CA ASP A 90 -3.26 15.42 7.97
C ASP A 90 -1.82 14.90 7.81
N LYS A 91 -1.07 15.43 6.84
CA LYS A 91 0.35 15.11 6.66
C LYS A 91 1.19 15.56 7.86
N ALA A 92 0.95 16.76 8.40
CA ALA A 92 1.67 17.22 9.58
C ALA A 92 1.38 16.35 10.81
N GLU A 93 0.12 15.93 11.00
CA GLU A 93 -0.28 15.02 12.09
C GLU A 93 0.32 13.62 11.91
N ALA A 94 0.33 13.09 10.67
CA ALA A 94 0.95 11.82 10.35
C ALA A 94 2.46 11.83 10.56
N ASP A 95 3.16 12.90 10.14
CA ASP A 95 4.60 13.07 10.33
C ASP A 95 4.96 13.17 11.81
N ALA A 96 4.13 13.83 12.63
CA ALA A 96 4.31 13.88 14.08
C ALA A 96 4.16 12.50 14.71
N THR A 97 3.11 11.76 14.34
CA THR A 97 2.85 10.41 14.84
C THR A 97 3.94 9.43 14.42
N ALA A 98 4.39 9.50 13.16
CA ALA A 98 5.46 8.66 12.63
C ALA A 98 6.76 8.82 13.44
N LYS A 99 7.12 10.04 13.84
CA LYS A 99 8.30 10.28 14.70
C LYS A 99 8.17 9.64 16.07
N VAL A 100 6.98 9.69 16.68
CA VAL A 100 6.72 9.05 17.98
C VAL A 100 6.82 7.53 17.84
N VAL A 101 6.13 6.95 16.87
CA VAL A 101 6.13 5.51 16.62
C VAL A 101 7.55 5.01 16.31
N GLN A 102 8.34 5.74 15.53
CA GLN A 102 9.72 5.36 15.23
C GLN A 102 10.60 5.34 16.49
N ALA A 103 10.40 6.29 17.41
CA ALA A 103 11.13 6.30 18.68
C ALA A 103 10.70 5.14 19.59
N GLU A 104 9.39 4.86 19.67
CA GLU A 104 8.86 3.73 20.44
C GLU A 104 9.28 2.38 19.86
N GLU A 105 9.28 2.22 18.54
CA GLU A 105 9.74 1.02 17.84
C GLU A 105 11.21 0.75 18.13
N ALA A 106 12.06 1.78 18.08
CA ALA A 106 13.48 1.64 18.44
C ALA A 106 13.67 1.18 19.89
N ALA A 107 12.89 1.74 20.83
CA ALA A 107 12.94 1.34 22.24
C ALA A 107 12.40 -0.09 22.46
N ALA A 108 11.30 -0.45 21.80
CA ALA A 108 10.71 -1.78 21.86
C ALA A 108 11.63 -2.84 21.25
N SER A 109 12.26 -2.54 20.11
CA SER A 109 13.25 -3.41 19.46
C SER A 109 14.45 -3.67 20.36
N LYS A 110 14.94 -2.63 21.07
CA LYS A 110 16.03 -2.80 22.03
C LYS A 110 15.63 -3.72 23.19
N LYS A 111 14.48 -3.47 23.82
CA LYS A 111 13.97 -4.34 24.90
C LYS A 111 13.70 -5.76 24.41
N GLY A 112 13.21 -5.92 23.17
CA GLY A 112 13.01 -7.22 22.55
C GLY A 112 14.31 -8.01 22.43
N LYS A 113 15.41 -7.35 22.03
CA LYS A 113 16.74 -7.97 21.99
C LYS A 113 17.25 -8.34 23.38
N GLU A 114 17.13 -7.45 24.35
CA GLU A 114 17.52 -7.71 25.74
C GLU A 114 16.76 -8.91 26.33
N CYS A 115 15.45 -9.00 26.11
CA CYS A 115 14.64 -10.14 26.55
C CYS A 115 15.02 -11.43 25.82
N GLN A 116 15.33 -11.37 24.53
CA GLN A 116 15.76 -12.54 23.76
C GLN A 116 17.11 -13.06 24.28
N GLU A 117 18.07 -12.19 24.56
CA GLU A 117 19.37 -12.57 25.12
C GLU A 117 19.20 -13.29 26.47
N ILE A 118 18.32 -12.78 27.35
CA ILE A 118 18.04 -13.41 28.65
C ILE A 118 17.36 -14.78 28.46
N ALA A 119 16.43 -14.89 27.50
CA ALA A 119 15.76 -16.16 27.20
C ALA A 119 16.75 -17.20 26.67
N ASP A 120 17.62 -16.81 25.73
CA ASP A 120 18.65 -17.67 25.15
C ASP A 120 19.66 -18.15 26.22
N ASP A 121 20.04 -17.27 27.15
CA ASP A 121 20.89 -17.60 28.29
C ASP A 121 20.23 -18.63 29.22
N ALA A 122 18.96 -18.41 29.57
CA ALA A 122 18.21 -19.34 30.42
C ALA A 122 17.97 -20.69 29.75
N GLU A 123 17.70 -20.71 28.44
CA GLU A 123 17.55 -21.95 27.67
C GLU A 123 18.87 -22.73 27.59
N ARG A 124 20.01 -22.05 27.47
CA ARG A 124 21.34 -22.70 27.51
C ARG A 124 21.58 -23.37 28.85
N ASP A 125 21.34 -22.67 29.96
CA ASP A 125 21.55 -23.22 31.30
C ASP A 125 20.60 -24.39 31.57
N LEU A 126 19.35 -24.29 31.10
CA LEU A 126 18.39 -25.39 31.17
C LEU A 126 18.85 -26.60 30.35
N ALA A 127 19.36 -26.38 29.13
CA ALA A 127 19.85 -27.44 28.27
C ALA A 127 21.08 -28.16 28.84
N GLU A 128 21.92 -27.48 29.64
CA GLU A 128 23.01 -28.12 30.39
C GLU A 128 22.50 -28.92 31.59
N ALA A 129 21.49 -28.42 32.30
CA ALA A 129 20.94 -29.07 33.50
C ALA A 129 20.11 -30.33 33.17
N LEU A 130 19.35 -30.34 32.07
CA LEU A 130 18.44 -31.44 31.71
C LEU A 130 19.13 -32.81 31.55
N PRO A 131 20.30 -32.93 30.88
CA PRO A 131 21.05 -34.20 30.81
C PRO A 131 21.51 -34.72 32.17
N ALA A 132 21.98 -33.84 33.05
CA ALA A 132 22.42 -34.23 34.39
C ALA A 132 21.23 -34.76 35.22
N LEU A 133 20.07 -34.10 35.14
CA LEU A 133 18.84 -34.56 35.77
C LEU A 133 18.35 -35.89 35.20
N ALA A 134 18.34 -36.05 33.87
CA ALA A 134 17.93 -37.30 33.22
C ALA A 134 18.85 -38.47 33.62
N SER A 135 20.16 -38.23 33.72
CA SER A 135 21.14 -39.21 34.21
C SER A 135 20.89 -39.61 35.66
N ALA A 136 20.60 -38.63 36.53
CA ALA A 136 20.26 -38.88 37.93
C ALA A 136 18.96 -39.68 38.07
N VAL A 137 17.90 -39.32 37.32
CA VAL A 137 16.62 -40.06 37.30
C VAL A 137 16.82 -41.49 36.80
N LYS A 138 17.60 -41.68 35.73
CA LYS A 138 17.91 -43.03 35.21
C LYS A 138 18.66 -43.87 36.26
N SER A 139 19.59 -43.27 36.99
CA SER A 139 20.31 -43.94 38.07
C SER A 139 19.37 -44.34 39.22
N LEU A 140 18.44 -43.45 39.61
CA LEU A 140 17.40 -43.78 40.61
C LEU A 140 16.49 -44.92 40.15
N GLN A 141 16.12 -44.97 38.87
CA GLN A 141 15.32 -46.07 38.31
C GLN A 141 16.06 -47.42 38.31
N SER A 142 17.39 -47.41 38.38
CA SER A 142 18.20 -48.64 38.47
C SER A 142 18.31 -49.19 39.90
N LEU A 143 17.83 -48.47 40.92
CA LEU A 143 17.84 -48.93 42.29
C LEU A 143 16.82 -50.06 42.50
N ASN A 144 17.26 -51.13 43.15
CA ASN A 144 16.41 -52.23 43.54
C ASN A 144 15.82 -51.98 44.93
N VAL A 145 14.54 -52.35 45.12
CA VAL A 145 13.84 -52.20 46.41
C VAL A 145 14.50 -53.05 47.51
N GLY A 146 15.14 -54.17 47.12
CA GLY A 146 15.90 -55.03 48.02
C GLY A 146 17.06 -54.29 48.71
N ASP A 147 17.85 -53.54 47.96
CA ASP A 147 19.03 -52.82 48.48
C ASP A 147 18.61 -51.74 49.49
N LEU A 148 17.46 -51.09 49.26
CA LEU A 148 16.89 -50.11 50.19
C LEU A 148 16.38 -50.76 51.49
N THR A 149 15.82 -51.97 51.40
CA THR A 149 15.36 -52.70 52.59
C THR A 149 16.52 -53.22 53.43
N GLU A 150 17.65 -53.55 52.82
CA GLU A 150 18.88 -53.92 53.53
C GLU A 150 19.52 -52.71 54.20
N MET A 151 19.56 -51.56 53.51
CA MET A 151 20.08 -50.31 54.07
C MET A 151 19.30 -49.85 55.31
N GLY A 152 17.97 -50.00 55.32
CA GLY A 152 17.13 -49.69 56.49
C GLY A 152 17.32 -50.60 57.70
N ARG A 153 18.06 -51.72 57.57
CA ARG A 153 18.39 -52.64 58.68
C ARG A 153 19.72 -52.33 59.34
N TYR A 154 20.47 -51.32 58.87
CA TYR A 154 21.72 -50.93 59.50
C TYR A 154 21.49 -50.29 60.87
N ALA A 155 22.09 -50.91 61.91
CA ALA A 155 22.12 -50.35 63.25
C ALA A 155 23.00 -49.08 63.33
N ASN A 156 24.06 -49.01 62.52
CA ASN A 156 24.94 -47.84 62.37
C ASN A 156 25.38 -47.72 60.89
N PRO A 157 24.73 -46.86 60.09
CA PRO A 157 25.08 -46.70 58.67
C PRO A 157 26.44 -45.99 58.50
N PRO A 158 27.17 -46.26 57.40
CA PRO A 158 28.37 -45.50 57.04
C PRO A 158 28.06 -44.00 56.85
N VAL A 159 29.04 -43.15 57.13
CA VAL A 159 28.89 -41.67 57.11
C VAL A 159 28.34 -41.14 55.78
N ALA A 160 28.77 -41.70 54.64
CA ALA A 160 28.28 -41.30 53.32
C ALA A 160 26.77 -41.58 53.13
N VAL A 161 26.27 -42.71 53.65
CA VAL A 161 24.85 -43.07 53.57
C VAL A 161 24.01 -42.17 54.47
N LYS A 162 24.50 -41.91 55.69
CA LYS A 162 23.85 -41.01 56.65
C LYS A 162 23.66 -39.60 56.06
N MET A 163 24.68 -39.05 55.41
CA MET A 163 24.64 -37.72 54.80
C MET A 163 23.63 -37.62 53.63
N VAL A 164 23.55 -38.65 52.78
CA VAL A 164 22.60 -38.67 51.66
C VAL A 164 21.16 -38.81 52.16
N VAL A 165 20.91 -39.70 53.13
CA VAL A 165 19.57 -39.88 53.70
C VAL A 165 19.13 -38.67 54.52
N GLU A 166 20.04 -38.02 55.25
CA GLU A 166 19.78 -36.73 55.90
C GLU A 166 19.37 -35.65 54.91
N ALA A 167 20.09 -35.50 53.80
CA ALA A 167 19.73 -34.55 52.75
C ALA A 167 18.33 -34.85 52.16
N VAL A 168 18.01 -36.12 51.93
CA VAL A 168 16.69 -36.56 51.44
C VAL A 168 15.59 -36.24 52.47
N CYS A 169 15.80 -36.54 53.75
CA CYS A 169 14.86 -36.22 54.82
C CYS A 169 14.60 -34.71 54.94
N ILE A 170 15.63 -33.88 54.76
CA ILE A 170 15.50 -32.42 54.74
C ILE A 170 14.71 -31.96 53.49
N PHE A 171 15.00 -32.50 52.30
CA PHE A 171 14.25 -32.18 51.07
C PHE A 171 12.77 -32.57 51.15
N PHE A 172 12.43 -33.64 51.87
CA PHE A 172 11.05 -34.07 52.12
C PHE A 172 10.46 -33.51 53.42
N GLU A 173 11.11 -32.54 54.07
CA GLU A 173 10.64 -31.86 55.29
C GLU A 173 10.35 -32.79 56.49
N ILE A 174 11.05 -33.92 56.59
CA ILE A 174 10.94 -34.85 57.71
C ILE A 174 11.76 -34.32 58.89
N LYS A 175 11.11 -34.14 60.04
CA LYS A 175 11.74 -33.57 61.24
C LYS A 175 12.74 -34.56 61.86
N PRO A 176 13.93 -34.10 62.29
CA PRO A 176 14.91 -34.93 62.96
C PRO A 176 14.51 -35.23 64.41
N LYS A 177 15.00 -36.36 64.92
CA LYS A 177 15.00 -36.68 66.35
C LYS A 177 16.25 -36.06 66.99
N ARG A 178 16.06 -35.23 68.01
CA ARG A 178 17.18 -34.57 68.72
C ARG A 178 17.77 -35.51 69.75
N GLU A 179 19.02 -35.91 69.55
CA GLU A 179 19.76 -36.79 70.44
C GLU A 179 21.02 -36.12 70.99
N ALA A 180 21.50 -36.57 72.15
CA ALA A 180 22.73 -36.05 72.76
C ALA A 180 23.97 -36.67 72.09
N ASP A 181 24.94 -35.84 71.74
CA ASP A 181 26.18 -36.26 71.07
C ASP A 181 27.03 -37.21 71.96
N PRO A 182 27.38 -38.43 71.50
CA PRO A 182 28.23 -39.34 72.25
C PRO A 182 29.72 -38.94 72.27
N ASP A 183 30.20 -38.07 71.37
CA ASP A 183 31.60 -37.65 71.30
C ASP A 183 31.87 -36.28 71.99
N LYS A 184 30.82 -35.48 72.25
CA LYS A 184 30.92 -34.19 72.98
C LYS A 184 29.76 -34.02 73.97
N PRO A 185 29.98 -34.22 75.28
CA PRO A 185 28.92 -34.03 76.27
C PRO A 185 28.44 -32.57 76.31
N GLY A 186 27.15 -32.35 75.98
CA GLY A 186 26.47 -31.04 76.09
C GLY A 186 25.94 -30.43 74.79
N LYS A 187 26.08 -31.08 73.62
CA LYS A 187 25.48 -30.62 72.35
C LYS A 187 24.45 -31.63 71.82
N SER A 188 23.34 -31.13 71.27
CA SER A 188 22.32 -31.93 70.60
C SER A 188 22.63 -32.06 69.11
N ILE A 189 22.56 -33.28 68.58
CA ILE A 189 22.68 -33.59 67.15
C ILE A 189 21.28 -33.93 66.64
N ASP A 190 20.95 -33.41 65.46
CA ASP A 190 19.74 -33.76 64.74
C ASP A 190 19.97 -35.12 64.04
N ASN A 191 19.32 -36.18 64.52
CA ASN A 191 19.41 -37.52 63.96
C ASN A 191 18.22 -37.75 63.01
N TYR A 192 18.51 -37.98 61.73
CA TYR A 192 17.53 -38.26 60.68
C TYR A 192 17.41 -39.75 60.34
N TRP A 193 18.16 -40.63 61.01
CA TRP A 193 18.18 -42.07 60.72
C TRP A 193 17.12 -42.86 61.48
N GLU A 194 16.77 -42.42 62.69
CA GLU A 194 15.67 -42.98 63.44
C GLU A 194 14.41 -42.13 63.20
N PRO A 195 13.26 -42.74 62.86
CA PRO A 195 12.01 -42.00 62.72
C PRO A 195 11.68 -41.23 64.02
N ALA A 196 11.21 -39.99 63.86
CA ALA A 196 10.41 -39.33 64.90
C ALA A 196 9.01 -39.95 64.97
#